data_AF-A0A963NPC9-F1
#
_entry.id   AF-A0A963NPC9-F1
#
_cell.length_a   1.000
_cell.length_b   1.000
_cell.length_c   1.000
_cell.angle_alpha   90.00
_cell.angle_beta   90.00
_cell.angle_gamma   90.00
#
_symmetry.space_group_name_H-M   'P 1'
#
loop_
_entity.id
_entity.type
_entity.pdbx_description
1 polymer ?
#
loop_
_entity_poly.entity_id
_entity_poly.type
_entity_poly.pdbx_seq_one_letter_code
_entity_poly.pdbx_strand_id
1 'polypeptide(L)'
;MSGQRPDRRPLVAHIVYRFDTGGLENGVVNLIDHMPRDAYRHMVVALTEVTDFRHRLRRDDVECIELHKPPGHGAKLYPRLFRLLREHRPAIVHTRNLAALE
;
A
#
# COMPACT_ATOMS: atom_id res chain seq x y z
N MET A 1 -29.64 5.43 -11.37
CA MET A 1 -28.50 4.67 -10.81
C MET A 1 -27.26 5.06 -11.59
N SER A 2 -26.48 6.02 -11.09
CA SER A 2 -25.34 6.59 -11.79
C SER A 2 -24.24 5.55 -11.92
N GLY A 3 -24.07 5.00 -13.12
CA GLY A 3 -22.99 4.06 -13.43
C GLY A 3 -21.65 4.77 -13.34
N GLN A 4 -20.98 4.66 -12.19
CA GLN A 4 -19.60 5.11 -12.04
C GLN A 4 -18.77 4.39 -13.11
N ARG A 5 -18.23 5.13 -14.08
CA ARG A 5 -17.29 4.55 -15.04
C ARG A 5 -16.14 3.95 -14.22
N PRO A 6 -15.69 2.72 -14.55
CA PRO A 6 -14.56 2.12 -13.83
C PRO A 6 -13.37 3.05 -13.96
N ASP A 7 -12.76 3.39 -12.82
CA ASP A 7 -11.56 4.22 -12.79
C ASP A 7 -10.47 3.53 -13.61
N ARG A 8 -10.07 4.19 -14.70
CA ARG A 8 -9.10 3.65 -15.66
C ARG A 8 -7.66 3.84 -15.21
N ARG A 9 -7.43 4.60 -14.14
CA ARG A 9 -6.08 4.83 -13.61
C ARG A 9 -5.49 3.51 -13.12
N PRO A 10 -4.27 3.13 -13.55
CA PRO A 10 -3.57 1.99 -12.99
C PRO A 10 -3.41 2.14 -11.47
N LEU A 11 -3.71 1.07 -10.74
CA LEU A 11 -3.47 1.00 -9.31
C LEU A 11 -2.06 0.52 -9.03
N VAL A 12 -1.32 1.31 -8.25
CA VAL A 12 0.00 0.95 -7.74
C VAL A 12 -0.15 0.56 -6.26
N ALA A 13 0.11 -0.71 -5.94
CA ALA A 13 0.09 -1.22 -4.58
C ALA A 13 1.50 -1.19 -3.98
N HIS A 14 1.71 -0.39 -2.94
CA HIS A 14 2.96 -0.29 -2.21
C HIS A 14 2.92 -1.20 -0.99
N ILE A 15 3.68 -2.28 -1.00
CA ILE A 15 3.76 -3.21 0.13
C ILE A 15 4.97 -2.85 0.97
N VAL A 16 4.75 -2.56 2.24
CA VAL A 16 5.77 -2.22 3.24
C VAL A 16 5.63 -3.12 4.46
N TYR A 17 6.72 -3.37 5.18
CA TYR A 17 6.65 -4.17 6.40
C TYR A 17 5.78 -3.47 7.46
N ARG A 18 6.09 -2.21 7.75
CA ARG A 18 5.36 -1.31 8.66
C ARG A 18 5.24 0.05 7.98
N PHE A 19 4.12 0.75 8.14
CA PHE A 19 3.96 2.12 7.65
C PHE A 19 3.99 3.10 8.83
N ASP A 20 5.21 3.45 9.22
CA ASP A 20 5.55 4.28 10.37
C ASP A 20 6.67 5.26 10.00
N THR A 21 7.06 6.09 10.94
CA THR A 21 8.07 7.12 10.85
C THR A 21 9.44 6.51 10.56
N GLY A 22 9.93 6.65 9.31
CA GLY A 22 11.18 6.06 8.86
C GLY A 22 11.62 6.55 7.47
N GLY A 23 12.85 6.21 7.07
CA GLY A 23 13.46 6.70 5.84
C GLY A 23 12.82 6.14 4.55
N LEU A 24 12.45 4.86 4.54
CA LEU A 24 11.87 4.20 3.36
C LEU A 24 10.40 4.55 3.16
N GLU A 25 9.68 4.68 4.26
CA GLU A 25 8.26 5.05 4.34
C GLU A 25 8.08 6.50 3.88
N ASN A 26 9.02 7.39 4.23
CA ASN A 26 9.12 8.75 3.65
C ASN A 26 9.24 8.71 2.13
N GLY A 27 10.00 7.76 1.58
CA GLY A 27 10.13 7.56 0.14
C GLY A 27 8.80 7.19 -0.52
N VAL A 28 7.98 6.35 0.12
CA VAL A 28 6.64 5.98 -0.38
C VAL A 28 5.70 7.18 -0.37
N VAL A 29 5.65 7.94 0.73
CA VAL A 29 4.84 9.17 0.81
C VAL A 29 5.26 10.17 -0.24
N ASN A 30 6.56 10.48 -0.35
CA ASN A 30 7.06 11.43 -1.33
C ASN A 30 6.74 11.01 -2.76
N LEU A 31 6.87 9.72 -3.07
CA LEU A 31 6.53 9.18 -4.38
C LEU A 31 5.02 9.33 -4.68
N ILE A 32 4.15 8.97 -3.74
CA ILE A 32 2.69 9.06 -3.91
C ILE A 32 2.24 10.52 -4.07
N ASP A 33 2.78 11.42 -3.26
CA ASP A 33 2.41 12.84 -3.25
C ASP A 33 2.83 13.59 -4.52
N HIS A 34 3.92 13.15 -5.18
CA HIS A 34 4.43 13.78 -6.40
C HIS A 34 3.98 13.08 -7.69
N MET A 35 3.36 11.90 -7.62
CA MET A 35 2.80 11.24 -8.80
C MET A 35 1.48 11.90 -9.25
N PRO A 36 1.27 12.07 -10.57
CA PRO A 36 0.09 12.73 -11.09
C PRO A 36 -1.20 12.00 -10.72
N ARG A 37 -2.09 12.68 -9.99
CA ARG A 37 -3.36 12.15 -9.48
C ARG A 37 -4.24 11.58 -10.59
N ASP A 38 -4.26 12.21 -11.75
CA ASP A 38 -5.11 11.80 -12.87
C ASP A 38 -4.53 10.62 -13.67
N ALA A 39 -3.26 10.26 -13.43
CA ALA A 39 -2.58 9.16 -14.10
C ALA A 39 -2.51 7.89 -13.25
N TYR A 40 -2.42 8.02 -11.92
CA TYR A 40 -2.23 6.89 -11.02
C TYR A 40 -3.11 6.99 -9.77
N ARG A 41 -3.62 5.83 -9.34
CA ARG A 41 -4.19 5.63 -8.01
C ARG A 41 -3.25 4.75 -7.19
N HIS A 42 -3.24 4.93 -5.88
CA HIS A 42 -2.30 4.24 -5.00
C HIS A 42 -3.02 3.54 -3.85
N MET A 43 -2.44 2.43 -3.42
CA MET A 43 -2.75 1.84 -2.13
C MET A 43 -1.45 1.52 -1.40
N VAL A 44 -1.46 1.64 -0.08
CA VAL A 44 -0.38 1.24 0.81
C VAL A 44 -0.85 0.03 1.61
N VAL A 45 -0.07 -1.04 1.58
CA VAL A 45 -0.32 -2.27 2.34
C VAL A 45 0.82 -2.47 3.32
N ALA A 46 0.56 -2.23 4.60
CA ALA A 46 1.47 -2.58 5.67
C ALA A 46 1.27 -4.04 6.10
N LEU A 47 2.36 -4.80 6.18
CA LEU A 47 2.28 -6.18 6.66
C LEU A 47 1.92 -6.22 8.15
N THR A 48 2.44 -5.30 8.96
CA THR A 48 2.14 -5.19 10.40
C THR A 48 1.06 -4.14 10.68
N GLU A 49 1.39 -2.87 10.64
CA GLU A 49 0.56 -1.76 11.11
C GLU A 49 0.73 -0.51 10.24
N VAL A 50 -0.36 0.27 10.15
CA VAL A 50 -0.37 1.63 9.62
C VAL A 50 -0.55 2.60 10.78
N THR A 51 0.44 3.47 11.00
CA THR A 51 0.37 4.48 12.06
C THR A 51 -0.22 5.81 11.56
N ASP A 52 -0.28 6.80 12.44
CA ASP A 52 -0.61 8.19 12.10
C ASP A 52 0.29 8.80 11.02
N PHE A 53 1.41 8.15 10.69
CA PHE A 53 2.26 8.48 9.57
C PHE A 53 1.49 8.61 8.24
N ARG A 54 0.37 7.90 8.07
CA ARG A 54 -0.52 8.05 6.90
C ARG A 54 -1.02 9.48 6.69
N HIS A 55 -1.10 10.31 7.73
CA HIS A 55 -1.54 11.70 7.64
C HIS A 55 -0.57 12.60 6.88
N ARG A 56 0.63 12.10 6.57
CA ARG A 56 1.58 12.79 5.71
C ARG A 56 1.21 12.70 4.22
N LEU A 57 0.37 11.74 3.84
CA LEU A 57 -0.17 11.68 2.48
C LEU A 57 -1.06 12.90 2.26
N ARG A 58 -0.74 13.70 1.25
CA ARG A 58 -1.54 14.88 0.86
C ARG A 58 -2.76 14.49 0.03
N ARG A 59 -2.84 13.22 -0.35
CA ARG A 59 -3.89 12.62 -1.18
C ARG A 59 -4.91 11.89 -0.32
N ASP A 60 -6.17 12.23 -0.54
CA ASP A 60 -7.34 11.60 0.10
C ASP A 60 -7.76 10.28 -0.59
N ASP A 61 -7.29 10.05 -1.81
CA ASP A 61 -7.62 8.90 -2.64
C ASP A 61 -6.66 7.71 -2.47
N VAL A 62 -5.85 7.70 -1.40
CA VAL A 62 -4.88 6.64 -1.10
C VAL A 62 -5.40 5.74 0.00
N GLU A 63 -5.68 4.50 -0.35
CA GLU A 63 -6.14 3.50 0.61
C GLU A 63 -4.95 2.94 1.40
N CYS A 64 -5.03 2.93 2.73
CA CYS A 64 -4.00 2.35 3.60
C CYS A 64 -4.58 1.13 4.34
N ILE A 65 -3.98 -0.04 4.13
CA ILE A 65 -4.45 -1.33 4.67
C ILE A 65 -3.34 -1.94 5.51
N GLU A 66 -3.70 -2.45 6.68
CA GLU A 66 -2.82 -3.22 7.55
C GLU A 66 -3.22 -4.69 7.60
N LEU A 67 -2.24 -5.59 7.54
CA LEU A 67 -2.47 -7.03 7.57
C LEU A 67 -2.25 -7.66 8.95
N HIS A 68 -1.83 -6.87 9.95
CA HIS A 68 -1.59 -7.30 11.33
C HIS A 68 -0.73 -8.56 11.43
N LYS A 69 0.37 -8.62 10.68
CA LYS A 69 1.32 -9.72 10.75
C LYS A 69 1.82 -9.85 12.21
N PRO A 70 1.62 -11.00 12.87
CA PRO A 70 2.21 -11.24 14.18
C PRO A 70 3.73 -11.47 14.05
N PRO A 71 4.50 -11.19 15.12
CA PRO A 71 5.90 -11.57 15.21
C PRO A 71 6.05 -13.10 15.03
N GLY A 72 7.07 -13.55 14.28
CA GLY A 72 7.31 -14.98 14.01
C GLY A 72 6.86 -15.48 12.62
N HIS A 73 6.65 -16.81 12.50
CA HIS A 73 6.51 -17.55 11.23
C HIS A 73 5.45 -16.97 10.27
N GLY A 74 5.95 -16.28 9.22
CA GLY A 74 5.18 -15.44 8.30
C GLY A 74 4.38 -16.16 7.21
N ALA A 75 4.30 -17.50 7.21
CA ALA A 75 3.71 -18.25 6.10
C ALA A 75 2.19 -18.02 5.91
N LYS A 76 1.43 -17.76 6.99
CA LYS A 76 -0.03 -17.54 6.92
C LYS A 76 -0.44 -16.16 6.39
N LEU A 77 0.50 -15.23 6.21
CA LEU A 77 0.24 -13.88 5.70
C LEU A 77 0.07 -13.85 4.18
N TYR A 78 0.85 -14.68 3.46
CA TYR A 78 0.87 -14.68 1.99
C TYR A 78 -0.50 -14.98 1.37
N PRO A 79 -1.34 -15.90 1.88
CA PRO A 79 -2.69 -16.10 1.36
C PRO A 79 -3.58 -14.85 1.51
N ARG A 80 -3.46 -14.11 2.62
CA ARG A 80 -4.23 -12.89 2.86
C ARG A 80 -3.78 -11.77 1.93
N LEU A 81 -2.47 -11.57 1.80
CA LEU A 81 -1.89 -10.61 0.85
C LEU A 81 -2.29 -10.97 -0.59
N PHE A 82 -2.21 -12.25 -0.97
CA PHE A 82 -2.59 -12.70 -2.31
C PHE A 82 -4.07 -12.45 -2.61
N ARG A 83 -4.97 -12.72 -1.65
CA ARG A 83 -6.39 -12.40 -1.79
C ARG A 83 -6.62 -10.90 -1.98
N LEU A 84 -5.96 -10.07 -1.19
CA LEU A 84 -6.03 -8.62 -1.29
C LEU A 84 -5.59 -8.13 -2.68
N LEU A 85 -4.43 -8.58 -3.15
CA LEU A 85 -3.94 -8.21 -4.49
C LEU A 85 -4.90 -8.69 -5.59
N ARG A 86 -5.50 -9.87 -5.45
CA ARG A 86 -6.45 -10.41 -6.43
C ARG A 86 -7.78 -9.63 -6.45
N GLU A 87 -8.20 -9.11 -5.32
CA GLU A 87 -9.42 -8.30 -5.17
C GLU A 87 -9.24 -6.90 -5.76
N HIS A 88 -8.16 -6.22 -5.40
CA HIS A 88 -7.89 -4.85 -5.87
C HIS A 88 -7.31 -4.79 -7.29
N ARG A 89 -6.78 -5.92 -7.79
CA ARG A 89 -6.16 -6.07 -9.13
C ARG A 89 -5.22 -4.91 -9.48
N PRO A 90 -4.17 -4.67 -8.67
CA PRO A 90 -3.22 -3.62 -8.96
C PRO A 90 -2.51 -3.90 -10.28
N ALA A 91 -2.25 -2.83 -11.04
CA ALA A 91 -1.46 -2.90 -12.26
C ALA A 91 0.04 -3.06 -11.94
N ILE A 92 0.48 -2.49 -10.82
CA ILE A 92 1.87 -2.52 -10.36
C ILE A 92 1.88 -2.87 -8.88
N VAL A 93 2.72 -3.84 -8.50
CA VAL A 93 3.02 -4.14 -7.10
C VAL A 93 4.45 -3.71 -6.82
N HIS A 94 4.61 -2.79 -5.88
CA HIS A 94 5.88 -2.22 -5.49
C HIS A 94 6.21 -2.63 -4.05
N THR A 95 7.17 -3.53 -3.86
CA THR A 95 7.60 -3.97 -2.52
C THR A 95 8.79 -3.11 -2.05
N ARG A 96 8.71 -2.54 -0.86
CA ARG A 96 9.86 -1.91 -0.17
C ARG A 96 9.98 -2.45 1.24
N ASN A 97 11.21 -2.46 1.76
CA ASN A 97 11.50 -2.83 3.15
C ASN A 97 11.20 -4.30 3.51
N LEU A 98 11.26 -5.23 2.55
CA LEU A 98 11.17 -6.67 2.86
C LEU A 98 12.48 -7.26 3.41
N ALA A 99 13.57 -6.48 3.39
CA ALA A 99 14.92 -6.90 3.76
C ALA A 99 15.17 -6.91 5.28
N ALA A 100 14.24 -6.42 6.11
CA ALA A 100 14.30 -6.57 7.57
C ALA A 100 13.72 -7.92 8.06
N LEU A 101 13.58 -8.89 7.15
CA LEU A 101 13.23 -10.27 7.43
C LEU A 101 14.49 -11.15 7.33
N GLU A 102 15.58 -10.74 8.00
CA GLU A 102 16.69 -11.61 8.37
C GLU A 102 16.56 -12.04 9.84
#